data_AF-A0A822G517-F1
#
_entry.id   AF-A0A822G517-F1
#
_cell.length_a   1.000
_cell.length_b   1.000
_cell.length_c   1.000
_cell.angle_alpha   90.00
_cell.angle_beta   90.00
_cell.angle_gamma   90.00
#
_symmetry.space_group_name_H-M   'P 1'
#
loop_
_entity.id
_entity.type
_entity.pdbx_description
1 polymer ?
#
loop_
_entity_poly.entity_id
_entity_poly.type
_entity_poly.pdbx_seq_one_letter_code
_entity_poly.pdbx_strand_id
1 'polypeptide(L)'
;DPEMLHIHQDSSDESEDSAMVEKDSGDESDTNSVKSGNTSDEEPPRGRAKREQQLKQSEIKIFTARSGRQWTTEEPPKRKILQANVLRQQNGTGRAATGIQTIREAFQLLMTQDMVLLIVRETNRRAHWITEQWNNQNPGVHRAKNETLDELWSMIDGRPIFRATMAKNRFKSLLQFCRFDNIASRDEQSKQDKLAPVRDLWVMFLAQLGACYTPGESLTVDEQLIPTPGRCNFRQYIPSKPGKYGLKIFWCCNSDTVYPLNGEVYLGRQSQATGV
;
A
#
# COMPACT_ATOMS: atom_id res chain seq x y z
N ASP A 1 0.50 -15.69 48.93
CA ASP A 1 -0.16 -17.00 48.75
C ASP A 1 -1.57 -16.95 49.32
N PRO A 2 -2.52 -17.69 48.74
CA PRO A 2 -3.75 -17.16 48.21
C PRO A 2 -4.97 -17.80 48.89
N GLU A 3 -6.17 -17.29 48.63
CA GLU A 3 -7.37 -18.13 48.68
C GLU A 3 -8.01 -18.17 47.31
N MET A 4 -7.92 -19.36 46.72
CA MET A 4 -8.64 -19.83 45.56
C MET A 4 -10.14 -19.91 45.85
N LEU A 5 -10.96 -19.66 44.83
CA LEU A 5 -12.22 -20.36 44.67
C LEU A 5 -12.53 -20.55 43.18
N HIS A 6 -12.77 -21.81 42.85
CA HIS A 6 -12.96 -22.36 41.50
C HIS A 6 -14.46 -22.58 41.21
N ILE A 7 -14.84 -22.21 39.97
CA ILE A 7 -15.62 -22.96 38.94
C ILE A 7 -17.09 -23.38 39.22
N HIS A 8 -18.01 -22.95 38.32
CA HIS A 8 -18.84 -23.77 37.40
C HIS A 8 -19.64 -22.80 36.49
N GLN A 9 -19.41 -22.75 35.16
CA GLN A 9 -19.91 -23.60 34.06
C GLN A 9 -21.42 -23.51 33.78
N ASP A 10 -21.77 -22.89 32.65
CA ASP A 10 -22.74 -23.36 31.63
C ASP A 10 -22.49 -22.55 30.34
N SER A 11 -21.96 -23.16 29.26
CA SER A 11 -22.69 -23.76 28.11
C SER A 11 -23.50 -22.71 27.32
N SER A 12 -23.48 -22.57 26.00
CA SER A 12 -22.89 -23.28 24.84
C SER A 12 -23.24 -22.41 23.61
N ASP A 13 -22.30 -22.18 22.68
CA ASP A 13 -22.55 -22.50 21.27
C ASP A 13 -21.29 -22.26 20.42
N GLU A 14 -20.97 -23.32 19.69
CA GLU A 14 -19.81 -23.50 18.85
C GLU A 14 -20.05 -22.94 17.44
N SER A 15 -18.96 -22.51 16.79
CA SER A 15 -18.69 -22.96 15.42
C SER A 15 -17.20 -22.82 15.14
N GLU A 16 -16.63 -23.97 14.82
CA GLU A 16 -15.25 -24.25 14.51
C GLU A 16 -14.80 -23.55 13.21
N ASP A 17 -13.54 -23.12 13.15
CA ASP A 17 -12.82 -23.22 11.88
C ASP A 17 -11.34 -23.54 12.13
N SER A 18 -10.93 -24.63 11.48
CA SER A 18 -9.70 -25.38 11.75
C SER A 18 -8.48 -24.72 11.15
N ALA A 19 -7.46 -24.46 11.97
CA ALA A 19 -6.11 -24.15 11.53
C ALA A 19 -5.28 -25.45 11.51
N MET A 20 -4.90 -25.92 10.32
CA MET A 20 -3.89 -26.98 10.18
C MET A 20 -2.49 -26.37 10.28
N VAL A 21 -1.75 -26.85 11.28
CA VAL A 21 -0.32 -26.64 11.52
C VAL A 21 0.42 -27.80 10.85
N GLU A 22 1.29 -27.52 9.89
CA GLU A 22 2.30 -28.50 9.46
C GLU A 22 3.50 -28.43 10.41
N LYS A 23 3.79 -29.56 11.05
CA LYS A 23 5.03 -29.84 11.76
C LYS A 23 6.01 -30.46 10.77
N ASP A 24 7.13 -29.78 10.56
CA ASP A 24 8.31 -30.32 9.92
C ASP A 24 9.18 -31.01 10.99
N SER A 25 9.52 -32.27 10.76
CA SER A 25 10.55 -33.00 11.52
C SER A 25 11.34 -33.81 10.52
N GLY A 26 12.58 -33.40 10.29
CA GLY A 26 13.51 -34.06 9.39
C GLY A 26 14.00 -35.41 9.92
N ASP A 27 14.67 -36.14 9.02
CA ASP A 27 15.82 -36.96 9.40
C ASP A 27 16.79 -37.10 8.21
N GLU A 28 18.06 -37.24 8.54
CA GLU A 28 19.26 -37.10 7.70
C GLU A 28 19.70 -38.40 6.98
N SER A 29 20.66 -38.23 6.07
CA SER A 29 21.66 -39.21 5.56
C SER A 29 21.14 -40.32 4.61
N ASP A 30 21.80 -40.73 3.53
CA ASP A 30 23.23 -41.02 3.35
C ASP A 30 23.70 -40.85 1.89
N THR A 31 25.00 -40.60 1.75
CA THR A 31 25.74 -40.45 0.49
C THR A 31 26.47 -41.73 0.04
N ASN A 32 26.56 -41.89 -1.29
CA ASN A 32 27.62 -42.55 -2.09
C ASN A 32 27.91 -44.06 -1.98
N SER A 33 27.82 -44.76 -3.12
CA SER A 33 28.95 -45.55 -3.65
C SER A 33 28.78 -45.96 -5.12
N VAL A 34 29.92 -46.07 -5.80
CA VAL A 34 30.16 -46.31 -7.23
C VAL A 34 30.67 -47.75 -7.44
N LYS A 35 30.15 -48.51 -8.42
CA LYS A 35 30.93 -49.28 -9.46
C LYS A 35 30.11 -50.35 -10.22
N SER A 36 30.16 -50.26 -11.55
CA SER A 36 30.60 -51.26 -12.54
C SER A 36 29.95 -52.67 -12.62
N GLY A 37 29.45 -53.01 -13.81
CA GLY A 37 29.42 -54.39 -14.33
C GLY A 37 28.49 -54.62 -15.54
N ASN A 38 29.05 -54.82 -16.73
CA ASN A 38 28.41 -55.40 -17.94
C ASN A 38 27.90 -56.85 -17.62
N THR A 39 26.93 -57.49 -18.29
CA THR A 39 26.88 -57.92 -19.72
C THR A 39 25.51 -58.53 -20.11
N SER A 40 25.20 -58.44 -21.42
CA SER A 40 24.54 -59.42 -22.33
C SER A 40 23.08 -59.90 -22.13
N ASP A 41 22.28 -59.59 -23.17
CA ASP A 41 21.37 -60.45 -23.96
C ASP A 41 20.28 -61.28 -23.26
N GLU A 42 19.02 -60.93 -23.51
CA GLU A 42 18.01 -61.78 -24.20
C GLU A 42 16.67 -61.02 -24.38
N GLU A 43 16.11 -61.08 -25.58
CA GLU A 43 14.72 -60.75 -25.93
C GLU A 43 14.05 -62.05 -26.43
N PRO A 44 12.70 -62.16 -26.54
CA PRO A 44 11.60 -61.81 -25.64
C PRO A 44 10.65 -63.03 -25.45
N PRO A 45 9.47 -62.89 -24.81
CA PRO A 45 8.29 -63.29 -25.59
C PRO A 45 7.07 -62.37 -25.51
N ARG A 46 6.36 -62.43 -26.63
CA ARG A 46 5.09 -61.83 -27.01
C ARG A 46 3.94 -62.24 -26.08
N GLY A 47 3.05 -61.29 -25.76
CA GLY A 47 1.62 -61.59 -25.66
C GLY A 47 0.80 -60.86 -24.59
N ARG A 48 0.13 -59.77 -25.04
CA ARG A 48 -1.28 -59.43 -24.73
C ARG A 48 -1.63 -58.88 -23.33
N ALA A 49 -1.72 -57.55 -23.25
CA ALA A 49 -2.94 -56.88 -22.74
C ALA A 49 -2.95 -55.40 -23.18
N LYS A 50 -3.97 -55.02 -23.96
CA LYS A 50 -4.37 -53.62 -24.16
C LYS A 50 -4.65 -53.02 -22.78
N ARG A 51 -3.78 -52.15 -22.29
CA ARG A 51 -4.09 -51.28 -21.15
C ARG A 51 -4.53 -49.95 -21.74
N GLU A 52 -5.85 -49.79 -21.82
CA GLU A 52 -6.51 -48.52 -22.08
C GLU A 52 -5.89 -47.45 -21.16
N GLN A 53 -5.20 -46.48 -21.75
CA GLN A 53 -4.91 -45.22 -21.07
C GLN A 53 -6.22 -44.44 -21.03
N GLN A 54 -7.01 -44.64 -19.97
CA GLN A 54 -8.00 -43.64 -19.57
C GLN A 54 -7.25 -42.36 -19.22
N LEU A 55 -7.20 -41.41 -20.16
CA LEU A 55 -6.94 -40.01 -19.85
C LEU A 55 -8.00 -39.58 -18.84
N LYS A 56 -7.60 -39.40 -17.58
CA LYS A 56 -8.41 -38.62 -16.63
C LYS A 56 -8.45 -37.20 -17.18
N GLN A 57 -9.55 -36.88 -17.85
CA GLN A 57 -9.86 -35.53 -18.28
C GLN A 57 -10.08 -34.71 -17.00
N SER A 58 -9.04 -34.05 -16.52
CA SER A 58 -9.12 -33.18 -15.36
C SER A 58 -10.10 -32.05 -15.67
N GLU A 59 -11.17 -31.94 -14.89
CA GLU A 59 -12.14 -30.85 -15.01
C GLU A 59 -11.42 -29.49 -14.97
N ILE A 60 -11.64 -28.68 -16.00
CA ILE A 60 -11.13 -27.30 -16.05
C ILE A 60 -11.92 -26.49 -15.03
N LYS A 61 -11.27 -26.08 -13.94
CA LYS A 61 -11.84 -25.20 -12.92
C LYS A 61 -11.48 -23.76 -13.26
N ILE A 62 -12.49 -22.89 -13.26
CA ILE A 62 -12.34 -21.45 -13.47
C ILE A 62 -12.60 -20.74 -12.14
N PHE A 63 -11.66 -19.92 -11.71
CA PHE A 63 -11.72 -19.12 -10.48
C PHE A 63 -11.75 -17.64 -10.84
N THR A 64 -12.75 -16.91 -10.36
CA THR A 64 -12.89 -15.48 -10.65
C THR A 64 -12.53 -14.65 -9.42
N ALA A 65 -11.49 -13.83 -9.54
CA ALA A 65 -11.09 -12.87 -8.52
C ALA A 65 -12.12 -11.72 -8.43
N ARG A 66 -12.14 -11.02 -7.29
CA ARG A 66 -13.01 -9.83 -7.07
C ARG A 66 -12.76 -8.68 -8.06
N SER A 67 -11.65 -8.69 -8.79
CA SER A 67 -11.33 -7.75 -9.87
C SER A 67 -11.92 -8.14 -11.23
N GLY A 68 -12.68 -9.24 -11.31
CA GLY A 68 -13.17 -9.83 -12.56
C GLY A 68 -12.14 -10.69 -13.29
N ARG A 69 -10.88 -10.75 -12.84
CA ARG A 69 -9.85 -11.62 -13.43
C ARG A 69 -10.17 -13.09 -13.19
N GLN A 70 -10.16 -13.88 -14.26
CA GLN A 70 -10.38 -15.32 -14.23
C GLN A 70 -9.05 -16.06 -14.29
N TRP A 71 -8.93 -17.12 -13.49
CA TRP A 71 -7.82 -18.06 -13.45
C TRP A 71 -8.36 -19.43 -13.80
N THR A 72 -7.69 -20.17 -14.67
CA THR A 72 -8.14 -21.51 -15.04
C THR A 72 -7.09 -22.53 -14.62
N THR A 73 -7.50 -23.77 -14.39
CA THR A 73 -6.57 -24.90 -14.25
C THR A 73 -6.08 -25.43 -15.61
N GLU A 74 -6.50 -24.80 -16.70
CA GLU A 74 -6.03 -25.13 -18.05
C GLU A 74 -4.64 -24.53 -18.25
N GLU A 75 -3.67 -25.37 -18.62
CA GLU A 75 -2.35 -24.86 -18.96
C GLU A 75 -2.46 -23.92 -20.16
N PRO A 76 -1.89 -22.70 -20.07
CA PRO A 76 -1.87 -21.80 -21.21
C PRO A 76 -1.11 -22.46 -22.38
N PRO A 77 -1.56 -22.26 -23.64
CA PRO A 77 -0.91 -22.87 -24.79
C PRO A 77 0.57 -22.49 -24.83
N LYS A 78 1.44 -23.49 -25.03
CA LYS A 78 2.90 -23.32 -25.13
C LYS A 78 3.26 -22.43 -26.31
N ARG A 79 3.28 -21.12 -26.10
CA ARG A 79 3.85 -20.13 -27.03
C ARG A 79 5.36 -20.10 -26.84
N LYS A 80 6.13 -19.74 -27.88
CA LYS A 80 7.54 -19.33 -27.70
C LYS A 80 7.54 -18.15 -26.73
N ILE A 81 7.92 -18.41 -25.47
CA ILE A 81 8.17 -17.36 -24.49
C ILE A 81 9.37 -16.58 -25.03
N LEU A 82 9.23 -15.28 -25.21
CA LEU A 82 10.38 -14.42 -25.52
C LEU A 82 11.42 -14.68 -24.44
N GLN A 83 12.67 -14.98 -24.82
CA GLN A 83 13.71 -15.34 -23.86
C GLN A 83 14.00 -14.22 -22.84
N ALA A 84 13.61 -12.97 -23.15
CA ALA A 84 13.68 -11.84 -22.25
C ALA A 84 12.59 -10.80 -22.55
N ASN A 85 12.21 -10.02 -21.53
CA ASN A 85 11.45 -8.80 -21.71
C ASN A 85 12.34 -7.76 -22.40
N VAL A 86 12.07 -7.42 -23.65
CA VAL A 86 12.84 -6.39 -24.37
C VAL A 86 12.31 -5.02 -23.95
N LEU A 87 13.04 -4.33 -23.08
CA LEU A 87 12.80 -2.92 -22.81
C LEU A 87 13.18 -2.09 -24.04
N ARG A 88 12.23 -1.28 -24.53
CA ARG A 88 12.43 -0.42 -25.71
C ARG A 88 12.61 1.05 -25.37
N GLN A 89 12.29 1.45 -24.14
CA GLN A 89 12.39 2.83 -23.66
C GLN A 89 13.60 2.95 -22.75
N GLN A 90 14.31 4.08 -22.82
CA GLN A 90 15.35 4.39 -21.86
C GLN A 90 14.71 4.69 -20.50
N ASN A 91 15.35 4.17 -19.44
CA ASN A 91 14.98 4.47 -18.07
C ASN A 91 15.45 5.87 -17.67
N GLY A 92 14.85 6.42 -16.61
CA GLY A 92 15.22 7.73 -16.07
C GLY A 92 14.09 8.76 -16.20
N THR A 93 14.46 10.03 -16.33
CA THR A 93 13.48 11.12 -16.37
C THR A 93 12.59 11.02 -17.59
N GLY A 94 11.28 10.98 -17.35
CA GLY A 94 10.26 10.97 -18.37
C GLY A 94 10.22 12.28 -19.16
N ARG A 95 9.49 12.28 -20.28
CA ARG A 95 9.32 13.48 -21.12
C ARG A 95 8.79 14.69 -20.35
N ALA A 96 7.90 14.45 -19.39
CA ALA A 96 7.33 15.51 -18.56
C ALA A 96 8.37 16.19 -17.63
N ALA A 97 9.45 15.47 -17.28
CA ALA A 97 10.52 15.97 -16.44
C ALA A 97 11.76 16.42 -17.23
N THR A 98 11.70 16.38 -18.56
CA THR A 98 12.84 16.73 -19.42
C THR A 98 13.12 18.23 -19.35
N GLY A 99 14.38 18.60 -19.14
CA GLY A 99 14.81 20.00 -19.15
C GLY A 99 14.63 20.74 -17.83
N ILE A 100 14.26 20.06 -16.74
CA ILE A 100 14.25 20.64 -15.39
C ILE A 100 15.68 20.94 -14.94
N GLN A 101 15.91 22.16 -14.48
CA GLN A 101 17.23 22.63 -14.05
C GLN A 101 17.25 23.05 -12.59
N THR A 102 16.09 23.33 -12.01
CA THR A 102 16.00 23.83 -10.63
C THR A 102 15.20 22.90 -9.72
N ILE A 103 15.53 22.93 -8.43
CA ILE A 103 14.77 22.21 -7.38
C ILE A 103 13.31 22.69 -7.35
N ARG A 104 13.09 23.99 -7.63
CA ARG A 104 11.74 24.57 -7.69
C ARG A 104 10.91 23.93 -8.80
N GLU A 105 11.45 23.84 -10.00
CA GLU A 105 10.78 23.22 -11.15
C GLU A 105 10.50 21.74 -10.89
N ALA A 106 11.47 21.01 -10.32
CA ALA A 106 11.27 19.62 -9.90
C ALA A 106 10.10 19.48 -8.90
N PHE A 107 10.02 20.38 -7.93
CA PHE A 107 8.93 20.39 -6.97
C PHE A 107 7.58 20.75 -7.60
N GLN A 108 7.54 21.77 -8.47
CA GLN A 108 6.32 22.18 -9.17
C GLN A 108 5.83 21.14 -10.16
N LEU A 109 6.74 20.31 -10.67
CA LEU A 109 6.37 19.16 -11.47
C LEU A 109 5.56 18.19 -10.61
N LEU A 110 6.04 17.81 -9.42
CA LEU A 110 5.37 16.87 -8.51
C LEU A 110 4.12 17.44 -7.83
N MET A 111 4.15 18.72 -7.46
CA MET A 111 3.06 19.46 -6.83
C MET A 111 2.54 20.49 -7.82
N THR A 112 1.59 20.06 -8.66
CA THR A 112 1.08 20.87 -9.76
C THR A 112 0.23 22.04 -9.25
N GLN A 113 0.06 23.05 -10.10
CA GLN A 113 -0.78 24.21 -9.79
C GLN A 113 -2.22 23.79 -9.45
N ASP A 114 -2.76 22.77 -10.10
CA ASP A 114 -4.11 22.27 -9.83
C ASP A 114 -4.24 21.67 -8.44
N MET A 115 -3.21 20.96 -7.96
CA MET A 115 -3.18 20.44 -6.59
C MET A 115 -3.17 21.60 -5.58
N VAL A 116 -2.37 22.64 -5.85
CA VAL A 116 -2.31 23.84 -5.00
C VAL A 116 -3.65 24.56 -4.99
N LEU A 117 -4.28 24.73 -6.16
CA LEU A 117 -5.60 25.38 -6.29
C LEU A 117 -6.69 24.58 -5.57
N LEU A 118 -6.65 23.24 -5.64
CA LEU A 118 -7.54 22.37 -4.88
C LEU A 118 -7.39 22.64 -3.37
N ILE A 119 -6.16 22.61 -2.85
CA ILE A 119 -5.87 22.88 -1.44
C ILE A 119 -6.38 24.25 -1.04
N VAL A 120 -6.07 25.30 -1.81
CA VAL A 120 -6.47 26.68 -1.52
C VAL A 120 -7.99 26.81 -1.50
N ARG A 121 -8.68 26.27 -2.52
CA ARG A 121 -10.13 26.34 -2.64
C ARG A 121 -10.84 25.68 -1.46
N GLU A 122 -10.44 24.46 -1.11
CA GLU A 122 -11.11 23.69 -0.07
C GLU A 122 -10.73 24.18 1.35
N THR A 123 -9.49 24.64 1.53
CA THR A 123 -9.05 25.29 2.76
C THR A 123 -9.80 26.59 3.01
N ASN A 124 -9.96 27.44 1.99
CA ASN A 124 -10.72 28.67 2.12
C ASN A 124 -12.19 28.40 2.44
N ARG A 125 -12.82 27.42 1.76
CA ARG A 125 -14.20 26.99 2.05
C ARG A 125 -14.36 26.60 3.53
N ARG A 126 -13.39 25.88 4.08
CA ARG A 126 -13.40 25.49 5.50
C ARG A 126 -13.10 26.66 6.45
N ALA A 127 -12.16 27.52 6.10
CA ALA A 127 -11.79 28.69 6.89
C ALA A 127 -13.00 29.63 7.05
N HIS A 128 -13.73 29.92 5.96
CA HIS A 128 -14.94 30.75 6.03
C HIS A 128 -15.97 30.20 7.02
N TRP A 129 -16.17 28.88 7.05
CA TRP A 129 -17.13 28.23 7.97
C TRP A 129 -16.64 28.19 9.44
N ILE A 130 -15.35 27.96 9.70
CA ILE A 130 -14.84 27.83 11.08
C ILE A 130 -14.52 29.19 11.72
N THR A 131 -14.03 30.17 10.96
CA THR A 131 -13.43 31.40 11.53
C THR A 131 -14.41 32.18 12.43
N GLU A 132 -15.71 32.16 12.13
CA GLU A 132 -16.73 32.78 12.99
C GLU A 132 -17.00 32.01 14.28
N GLN A 133 -16.94 30.68 14.25
CA GLN A 133 -17.31 29.82 15.39
C GLN A 133 -16.13 29.57 16.35
N TRP A 134 -14.92 29.43 15.82
CA TRP A 134 -13.75 29.01 16.61
C TRP A 134 -13.07 30.15 17.38
N ASN A 135 -13.05 31.37 16.83
CA ASN A 135 -12.48 32.54 17.49
C ASN A 135 -13.19 32.87 18.82
N ASN A 136 -14.45 32.47 18.97
CA ASN A 136 -15.25 32.72 20.16
C ASN A 136 -15.07 31.67 21.28
N GLN A 137 -14.49 30.50 20.98
CA GLN A 137 -14.57 29.34 21.90
C GLN A 137 -13.23 28.79 22.38
N ASN A 138 -12.08 29.13 21.77
CA ASN A 138 -10.81 28.45 22.09
C ASN A 138 -9.55 29.34 22.04
N PRO A 139 -9.26 30.12 23.09
CA PRO A 139 -7.92 30.66 23.26
C PRO A 139 -6.97 29.54 23.75
N GLY A 140 -5.98 29.18 22.93
CA GLY A 140 -4.74 28.60 23.48
C GLY A 140 -4.47 27.10 23.38
N VAL A 141 -5.15 26.29 22.57
CA VAL A 141 -4.79 24.85 22.44
C VAL A 141 -3.88 24.60 21.22
N HIS A 142 -2.77 23.86 21.38
CA HIS A 142 -2.45 22.61 20.65
C HIS A 142 -0.96 22.21 20.74
N ARG A 143 -0.74 20.89 20.90
CA ARG A 143 0.53 20.14 20.91
C ARG A 143 0.82 19.51 19.53
N ALA A 144 2.11 19.36 19.19
CA ALA A 144 2.65 18.35 18.28
C ALA A 144 4.09 18.01 18.70
N LYS A 145 4.61 16.85 18.27
CA LYS A 145 5.79 16.20 18.86
C LYS A 145 7.12 16.70 18.27
N ASN A 146 8.08 16.79 19.19
CA ASN A 146 9.53 17.06 19.13
C ASN A 146 10.03 18.50 19.06
N GLU A 147 9.27 19.50 18.60
CA GLU A 147 9.48 20.92 18.94
C GLU A 147 8.11 21.62 18.93
N THR A 148 7.82 22.45 19.92
CA THR A 148 6.54 23.17 19.97
C THR A 148 6.49 24.29 18.93
N LEU A 149 5.29 24.72 18.52
CA LEU A 149 5.17 25.93 17.68
C LEU A 149 5.73 27.17 18.40
N ASP A 150 5.72 27.18 19.73
CA ASP A 150 6.33 28.23 20.55
C ASP A 150 7.86 28.23 20.42
N GLU A 151 8.49 27.05 20.48
CA GLU A 151 9.93 26.90 20.24
C GLU A 151 10.30 27.31 18.81
N LEU A 152 9.58 26.83 17.80
CA LEU A 152 9.86 27.13 16.40
C LEU A 152 9.77 28.64 16.08
N TRP A 153 8.81 29.35 16.69
CA TRP A 153 8.63 30.80 16.54
C TRP A 153 9.30 31.63 17.65
N SER A 154 10.05 31.01 18.58
CA SER A 154 10.72 31.71 19.68
C SER A 154 11.69 32.77 19.16
N MET A 155 11.68 33.95 19.75
CA MET A 155 12.61 35.03 19.38
C MET A 155 14.06 34.69 19.71
N ILE A 156 14.29 33.85 20.72
CA ILE A 156 15.61 33.53 21.26
C ILE A 156 16.15 32.25 20.60
N ASP A 157 15.41 31.15 20.75
CA ASP A 157 15.86 29.81 20.34
C ASP A 157 15.22 29.33 19.03
N GLY A 158 14.27 30.10 18.50
CA GLY A 158 13.51 29.74 17.31
C GLY A 158 14.21 30.15 16.03
N ARG A 159 13.92 29.43 14.94
CA ARG A 159 14.61 29.62 13.66
C ARG A 159 14.01 30.85 12.95
N PRO A 160 14.82 31.88 12.61
CA PRO A 160 14.30 33.12 12.02
C PRO A 160 13.48 32.93 10.74
N ILE A 161 13.76 31.88 9.97
CA ILE A 161 13.05 31.55 8.73
C ILE A 161 11.53 31.38 8.93
N PHE A 162 11.08 30.82 10.06
CA PHE A 162 9.65 30.64 10.32
C PHE A 162 8.95 31.99 10.52
N ARG A 163 9.56 32.90 11.29
CA ARG A 163 9.05 34.26 11.51
C ARG A 163 9.11 35.13 10.26
N ALA A 164 10.17 34.97 9.45
CA ALA A 164 10.32 35.66 8.18
C ALA A 164 9.28 35.18 7.14
N THR A 165 8.85 33.93 7.22
CA THR A 165 7.87 33.35 6.29
C THR A 165 6.44 33.75 6.65
N MET A 166 6.02 33.56 7.91
CA MET A 166 4.69 33.97 8.38
C MET A 166 4.58 34.04 9.91
N ALA A 167 3.58 34.78 10.41
CA ALA A 167 3.27 34.80 11.83
C ALA A 167 2.78 33.43 12.35
N LYS A 168 3.16 33.08 13.59
CA LYS A 168 2.80 31.81 14.26
C LYS A 168 1.29 31.53 14.22
N ASN A 169 0.47 32.52 14.56
CA ASN A 169 -0.97 32.38 14.61
C ASN A 169 -1.55 32.13 13.21
N ARG A 170 -0.99 32.76 12.18
CA ARG A 170 -1.38 32.52 10.79
C ARG A 170 -1.09 31.08 10.38
N PHE A 171 0.11 30.57 10.69
CA PHE A 171 0.47 29.18 10.43
C PHE A 171 -0.46 28.20 11.15
N LYS A 172 -0.75 28.45 12.43
CA LYS A 172 -1.67 27.65 13.24
C LYS A 172 -3.08 27.59 12.63
N SER A 173 -3.63 28.73 12.22
CA SER A 173 -4.94 28.78 11.58
C SER A 173 -4.95 28.01 10.25
N LEU A 174 -3.91 28.16 9.42
CA LEU A 174 -3.78 27.41 8.17
C LEU A 174 -3.74 25.90 8.39
N LEU A 175 -2.99 25.42 9.39
CA LEU A 175 -2.94 24.00 9.73
C LEU A 175 -4.31 23.45 10.16
N GLN A 176 -5.12 24.22 10.88
CA GLN A 176 -6.45 23.79 11.32
C GLN A 176 -7.46 23.70 10.16
N PHE A 177 -7.36 24.60 9.19
CA PHE A 177 -8.32 24.73 8.11
C PHE A 177 -7.93 23.99 6.83
N CYS A 178 -6.69 23.48 6.73
CA CYS A 178 -6.21 22.76 5.57
C CYS A 178 -7.15 21.61 5.18
N ARG A 179 -7.68 21.62 3.94
CA ARG A 179 -8.57 20.58 3.39
C ARG A 179 -8.20 20.26 1.95
N PHE A 180 -8.56 19.06 1.51
CA PHE A 180 -8.21 18.52 0.19
C PHE A 180 -9.43 18.00 -0.60
N ASP A 181 -10.62 18.13 -0.04
CA ASP A 181 -11.86 17.59 -0.57
C ASP A 181 -13.02 18.56 -0.43
N ASN A 182 -14.01 18.42 -1.30
CA ASN A 182 -15.24 19.20 -1.21
C ASN A 182 -16.13 18.68 -0.08
N ILE A 183 -16.32 19.52 0.94
CA ILE A 183 -17.19 19.20 2.10
C ILE A 183 -18.63 18.84 1.70
N ALA A 184 -19.16 19.39 0.60
CA ALA A 184 -20.53 19.14 0.16
C ALA A 184 -20.76 17.71 -0.32
N SER A 185 -19.75 17.07 -0.91
CA SER A 185 -19.83 15.69 -1.43
C SER A 185 -19.18 14.66 -0.50
N ARG A 186 -18.56 15.11 0.59
CA ARG A 186 -17.77 14.25 1.50
C ARG A 186 -18.57 13.10 2.07
N ASP A 187 -19.80 13.34 2.53
CA ASP A 187 -20.58 12.34 3.24
C ASP A 187 -21.00 11.18 2.33
N GLU A 188 -21.27 11.45 1.06
CA GLU A 188 -21.57 10.42 0.07
C GLU A 188 -20.32 9.66 -0.35
N GLN A 189 -19.23 10.38 -0.63
CA GLN A 189 -17.97 9.77 -1.06
C GLN A 189 -17.36 8.91 0.06
N SER A 190 -17.42 9.36 1.32
CA SER A 190 -16.84 8.65 2.46
C SER A 190 -17.55 7.32 2.78
N LYS A 191 -18.78 7.13 2.31
CA LYS A 191 -19.50 5.84 2.42
C LYS A 191 -18.88 4.77 1.51
N GLN A 192 -18.35 5.19 0.37
CA GLN A 192 -17.78 4.29 -0.65
C GLN A 192 -16.26 4.18 -0.48
N ASP A 193 -15.57 5.32 -0.33
CA ASP A 193 -14.12 5.39 -0.21
C ASP A 193 -13.70 6.08 1.09
N LYS A 194 -13.06 5.31 1.98
CA LYS A 194 -12.49 5.86 3.22
C LYS A 194 -11.37 6.87 2.99
N LEU A 195 -10.74 6.86 1.82
CA LEU A 195 -9.70 7.83 1.44
C LEU A 195 -10.29 9.09 0.76
N ALA A 196 -11.61 9.19 0.60
CA ALA A 196 -12.27 10.32 -0.06
C ALA A 196 -11.72 11.71 0.35
N PRO A 197 -11.43 12.00 1.64
CA PRO A 197 -10.92 13.31 2.04
C PRO A 197 -9.58 13.74 1.42
N VAL A 198 -8.82 12.82 0.82
CA VAL A 198 -7.54 13.11 0.14
C VAL A 198 -7.42 12.42 -1.22
N ARG A 199 -8.47 11.74 -1.70
CA ARG A 199 -8.42 10.87 -2.88
C ARG A 199 -8.02 11.63 -4.14
N ASP A 200 -8.63 12.78 -4.38
CA ASP A 200 -8.36 13.59 -5.58
C ASP A 200 -6.88 14.00 -5.63
N LEU A 201 -6.37 14.55 -4.52
CA LEU A 201 -4.97 14.94 -4.40
C LEU A 201 -4.03 13.74 -4.59
N TRP A 202 -4.37 12.59 -3.99
CA TRP A 202 -3.59 11.37 -4.10
C TRP A 202 -3.49 10.88 -5.54
N VAL A 203 -4.62 10.83 -6.27
CA VAL A 203 -4.66 10.41 -7.67
C VAL A 203 -3.84 11.36 -8.55
N MET A 204 -4.00 12.67 -8.37
CA MET A 204 -3.21 13.66 -9.11
C MET A 204 -1.71 13.49 -8.86
N PHE A 205 -1.32 13.27 -7.60
CA PHE A 205 0.08 13.07 -7.21
C PHE A 205 0.69 11.81 -7.83
N LEU A 206 -0.03 10.68 -7.78
CA LEU A 206 0.43 9.43 -8.40
C LEU A 206 0.55 9.52 -9.92
N ALA A 207 -0.41 10.18 -10.58
CA ALA A 207 -0.35 10.42 -12.02
C ALA A 207 0.93 11.16 -12.40
N GLN A 208 1.32 12.12 -11.56
CA GLN A 208 2.54 12.87 -11.76
C GLN A 208 3.79 12.01 -11.54
N LEU A 209 3.84 11.19 -10.49
CA LEU A 209 4.97 10.28 -10.25
C LEU A 209 5.28 9.40 -11.47
N GLY A 210 4.25 8.76 -12.04
CA GLY A 210 4.39 7.91 -13.22
C GLY A 210 4.73 8.68 -14.50
N ALA A 211 4.29 9.93 -14.64
CA ALA A 211 4.62 10.77 -15.79
C ALA A 211 6.07 11.29 -15.77
N CYS A 212 6.63 11.49 -14.57
CA CYS A 212 7.96 12.08 -14.39
C CYS A 212 9.12 11.10 -14.61
N TYR A 213 8.87 9.79 -14.57
CA TYR A 213 9.94 8.80 -14.55
C TYR A 213 9.56 7.52 -15.29
N THR A 214 10.46 7.08 -16.17
CA THR A 214 10.38 5.79 -16.84
C THR A 214 11.22 4.77 -16.05
N PRO A 215 10.60 3.70 -15.50
CA PRO A 215 11.33 2.71 -14.71
C PRO A 215 12.34 1.90 -15.54
N GLY A 216 13.32 1.33 -14.84
CA GLY A 216 14.23 0.33 -15.38
C GLY A 216 13.63 -1.08 -15.36
N GLU A 217 14.51 -2.08 -15.45
CA GLU A 217 14.13 -3.51 -15.52
C GLU A 217 13.58 -4.04 -14.19
N SER A 218 14.06 -3.50 -13.08
CA SER A 218 13.77 -3.99 -11.74
C SER A 218 12.89 -3.02 -10.98
N LEU A 219 11.79 -3.55 -10.44
CA LEU A 219 10.88 -2.83 -9.56
C LEU A 219 10.81 -3.55 -8.21
N THR A 220 10.67 -2.76 -7.14
CA THR A 220 10.36 -3.27 -5.80
C THR A 220 8.97 -2.86 -5.39
N VAL A 221 8.24 -3.80 -4.79
CA VAL A 221 6.95 -3.52 -4.14
C VAL A 221 7.11 -3.83 -2.67
N ASP A 222 6.88 -2.83 -1.83
CA ASP A 222 7.01 -2.97 -0.38
C ASP A 222 6.04 -2.03 0.35
N GLU A 223 5.91 -2.24 1.65
CA GLU A 223 5.02 -1.53 2.53
C GLU A 223 5.71 -0.49 3.41
N GLN A 224 5.16 0.72 3.37
CA GLN A 224 5.49 1.80 4.29
C GLN A 224 4.38 1.96 5.31
N LEU A 225 4.75 2.04 6.59
CA LEU A 225 3.84 2.40 7.67
C LEU A 225 4.14 3.83 8.12
N ILE A 226 3.21 4.75 7.89
CA ILE A 226 3.31 6.14 8.34
C ILE A 226 2.72 6.22 9.75
N PRO A 227 3.55 6.44 10.80
CA PRO A 227 3.04 6.48 12.17
C PRO A 227 2.03 7.61 12.32
N THR A 228 0.83 7.30 12.80
CA THR A 228 -0.22 8.30 13.00
C THR A 228 -0.79 8.21 14.42
N PRO A 229 -0.69 9.29 15.22
CA PRO A 229 -1.33 9.34 16.53
C PRO A 229 -2.85 9.54 16.42
N GLY A 230 -3.34 9.93 15.24
CA GLY A 230 -4.75 10.23 15.00
C GLY A 230 -5.65 8.99 15.03
N ARG A 231 -6.94 9.22 15.30
CA ARG A 231 -7.99 8.23 15.10
C ARG A 231 -8.28 8.12 13.61
N CYS A 232 -8.11 6.94 13.03
CA CYS A 232 -8.40 6.65 11.64
C CYS A 232 -8.96 5.23 11.51
N ASN A 233 -10.04 5.07 10.76
CA ASN A 233 -10.79 3.81 10.64
C ASN A 233 -10.04 2.69 9.89
N PHE A 234 -8.92 3.02 9.25
CA PHE A 234 -8.07 2.07 8.52
C PHE A 234 -6.62 2.07 9.01
N ARG A 235 -6.38 2.58 10.23
CA ARG A 235 -5.09 2.47 10.90
C ARG A 235 -4.71 1.02 11.11
N GLN A 236 -3.49 0.66 10.73
CA GLN A 236 -2.93 -0.68 10.85
C GLN A 236 -1.97 -0.78 12.04
N TYR A 237 -1.90 -1.98 12.62
CA TYR A 237 -0.89 -2.37 13.59
C TYR A 237 0.10 -3.33 12.94
N ILE A 238 1.40 -2.99 12.94
CA ILE A 238 2.48 -3.85 12.42
C ILE A 238 3.54 -3.97 13.52
N PRO A 239 3.60 -5.11 14.24
CA PRO A 239 4.48 -5.28 15.40
C PRO A 239 5.96 -5.04 15.11
N SER A 240 6.41 -5.38 13.90
CA SER A 240 7.81 -5.33 13.48
C SER A 240 8.31 -3.93 13.13
N LYS A 241 7.44 -2.91 12.99
CA LYS A 241 7.84 -1.55 12.65
C LYS A 241 8.02 -0.68 13.92
N PRO A 242 8.99 0.26 13.97
CA PRO A 242 9.23 1.09 15.15
C PRO A 242 8.00 1.90 15.60
N GLY A 243 7.27 2.48 14.64
CA GLY A 243 5.97 3.11 14.86
C GLY A 243 4.86 2.12 14.60
N LYS A 244 4.57 1.24 15.55
CA LYS A 244 3.70 0.06 15.34
C LYS A 244 2.29 0.37 14.82
N TYR A 245 1.76 1.58 15.05
CA TYR A 245 0.43 1.99 14.60
C TYR A 245 0.52 3.12 13.57
N GLY A 246 -0.08 2.92 12.40
CA GLY A 246 0.08 3.86 11.30
C GLY A 246 -0.90 3.67 10.13
N LEU A 247 -0.78 4.53 9.13
CA LEU A 247 -1.38 4.33 7.81
C LEU A 247 -0.44 3.45 7.00
N LYS A 248 -0.93 2.32 6.50
CA LYS A 248 -0.14 1.42 5.64
C LYS A 248 -0.32 1.84 4.18
N ILE A 249 0.78 2.01 3.47
CA ILE A 249 0.83 2.30 2.03
C ILE A 249 1.72 1.24 1.37
N PHE A 250 1.23 0.63 0.30
CA PHE A 250 2.07 -0.19 -0.58
C PHE A 250 2.63 0.70 -1.67
N TRP A 251 3.96 0.72 -1.80
CA TRP A 251 4.64 1.46 -2.85
C TRP A 251 5.19 0.50 -3.89
N CYS A 252 5.13 0.92 -5.15
CA CYS A 252 5.90 0.34 -6.24
C CYS A 252 6.99 1.35 -6.62
N CYS A 253 8.25 0.96 -6.47
CA CYS A 253 9.40 1.81 -6.68
C CYS A 253 10.34 1.21 -7.72
N ASN A 254 11.07 2.07 -8.43
CA ASN A 254 12.21 1.64 -9.24
C ASN A 254 13.34 1.17 -8.31
N SER A 255 13.84 -0.06 -8.49
CA SER A 255 14.81 -0.65 -7.57
C SER A 255 16.12 0.14 -7.48
N ASP A 256 16.63 0.59 -8.63
CA ASP A 256 17.96 1.19 -8.71
C ASP A 256 18.02 2.62 -8.17
N THR A 257 16.92 3.37 -8.30
CA THR A 257 16.85 4.79 -7.92
C THR A 257 15.97 5.07 -6.72
N VAL A 258 15.27 4.05 -6.22
CA VAL A 258 14.29 4.14 -5.12
C VAL A 258 13.14 5.13 -5.44
N TYR A 259 12.95 5.46 -6.72
CA TYR A 259 11.93 6.41 -7.14
C TYR A 259 10.53 5.78 -7.07
N PRO A 260 9.56 6.40 -6.37
CA PRO A 260 8.20 5.88 -6.28
C PRO A 260 7.44 6.11 -7.59
N LEU A 261 6.90 5.04 -8.17
CA LEU A 261 6.15 5.09 -9.42
C LEU A 261 4.65 5.13 -9.17
N ASN A 262 4.21 4.37 -8.17
CA ASN A 262 2.80 4.26 -7.80
C ASN A 262 2.68 3.86 -6.31
N GLY A 263 1.54 4.16 -5.70
CA GLY A 263 1.28 3.80 -4.31
C GLY A 263 -0.20 3.57 -4.03
N GLU A 264 -0.53 2.55 -3.25
CA GLU A 264 -1.91 2.27 -2.83
C GLU A 264 -2.01 2.30 -1.30
N VAL A 265 -2.94 3.10 -0.79
CA VAL A 265 -3.20 3.18 0.65
C VAL A 265 -4.06 1.98 1.05
N TYR A 266 -3.68 1.27 2.09
CA TYR A 266 -4.48 0.17 2.61
C TYR A 266 -5.64 0.70 3.48
N LEU A 267 -6.87 0.50 3.01
CA LEU A 267 -8.09 1.04 3.63
C LEU A 267 -8.87 0.01 4.47
N GLY A 268 -8.32 -1.21 4.61
CA GLY A 268 -9.01 -2.34 5.22
C GLY A 268 -10.26 -2.75 4.43
N ARG A 269 -11.28 -3.26 5.13
CA ARG A 269 -12.57 -3.62 4.50
C ARG A 269 -13.35 -2.37 4.08
N GLN A 270 -13.76 -2.28 2.83
CA GLN A 270 -14.67 -1.26 2.31
C GLN A 270 -15.98 -1.91 1.85
N SER A 271 -17.09 -1.20 2.01
CA SER A 271 -18.38 -1.59 1.43
C SER A 271 -18.26 -1.44 -0.09
N GLN A 272 -18.39 -2.52 -0.84
CA GLN A 272 -18.33 -2.40 -2.31
C GLN A 272 -19.55 -1.60 -2.79
N ALA A 273 -19.32 -0.65 -3.70
CA ALA A 273 -20.37 -0.27 -4.63
C ALA A 273 -20.63 -1.50 -5.50
N THR A 274 -21.84 -2.04 -5.42
CA THR A 274 -22.33 -3.09 -6.31
C THR A 274 -22.14 -2.61 -7.75
N GLY A 275 -21.23 -3.25 -8.48
CA GLY A 275 -20.98 -2.92 -9.88
C GLY A 275 -22.25 -3.16 -10.70
N VAL A 276 -22.58 -2.18 -11.54
CA VAL A 276 -23.50 -2.32 -12.68
C VAL A 276 -22.65 -2.56 -13.92
#